data_AF-A0A1C6JIP0-F1
#
_entry.id   AF-A0A1C6JIP0-F1
#
_cell.length_a   1.000
_cell.length_b   1.000
_cell.length_c   1.000
_cell.angle_alpha   90.00
_cell.angle_beta   90.00
_cell.angle_gamma   90.00
#
_symmetry.space_group_name_H-M   'P 1'
#
loop_
_entity.id
_entity.type
_entity.pdbx_description
1 polymer ?
#
loop_
_entity_poly.entity_id
_entity_poly.type
_entity_poly.pdbx_seq_one_letter_code
_entity_poly.pdbx_strand_id
1 'polypeptide(L)'
;MEFNDKIKQFSERVVKIKDTALTEESTKMSLIVPLFQILGYDVFNPLEFCPEYTADVGIKKGEKVDYAILQGGNPTILIECKSCTEPLDKHSSQLFRYFSTTTAKFGILTNGIVYKFYTDLEEANKMDLTPFLEIDMRNIKETYINQLKKFCKDSFDCDKIFSTAEELKFSSLIKNVLASEYENPSETFVKFMLNKIYDGQKNQKVIEKFTPVIKRAFSSFVNEMVNDKISAALTSEPNAEKVNVEPQIEEIVDEPASKIVTTEDEIEAFYIIRGILAGILPVEDVTYKDTESYFGILYKGNIKKTICRVNLDKKNKQLFIPMEDKKYEKIYIQSSNDLYLYRDKLIDVVSRYTGNQQN
;
A
#
# COMPACT_ATOMS: atom_id res chain seq x y z
N MET A 1 -11.38 22.11 -0.01
CA MET A 1 -10.16 21.39 0.38
C MET A 1 -10.39 19.92 0.19
N GLU A 2 -9.52 19.25 -0.56
CA GLU A 2 -9.57 17.81 -0.79
C GLU A 2 -9.47 17.04 0.54
N PHE A 3 -10.07 15.85 0.61
CA PHE A 3 -10.08 15.03 1.83
C PHE A 3 -8.66 14.76 2.36
N ASN A 4 -7.72 14.49 1.44
CA ASN A 4 -6.33 14.19 1.79
C ASN A 4 -5.65 15.37 2.50
N ASP A 5 -5.93 16.61 2.08
CA ASP A 5 -5.38 17.81 2.71
C ASP A 5 -5.93 18.01 4.12
N LYS A 6 -7.25 17.76 4.32
CA LYS A 6 -7.86 17.84 5.66
C LYS A 6 -7.23 16.83 6.62
N ILE A 7 -6.99 15.61 6.16
CA ILE A 7 -6.35 14.57 6.99
C ILE A 7 -4.89 14.92 7.30
N LYS A 8 -4.12 15.45 6.34
CA LYS A 8 -2.75 15.91 6.57
C LYS A 8 -2.69 17.06 7.58
N GLN A 9 -3.55 18.06 7.45
CA GLN A 9 -3.66 19.15 8.43
C GLN A 9 -4.07 18.65 9.81
N PHE A 10 -4.99 17.68 9.86
CA PHE A 10 -5.41 17.09 11.11
C PHE A 10 -4.28 16.29 11.77
N SER A 11 -3.50 15.54 11.00
CA SER A 11 -2.27 14.87 11.45
C SER A 11 -1.28 15.86 12.08
N GLU A 12 -1.00 16.99 11.43
CA GLU A 12 -0.15 18.05 11.99
C GLU A 12 -0.71 18.64 13.29
N ARG A 13 -2.04 18.82 13.36
CA ARG A 13 -2.70 19.28 14.58
C ARG A 13 -2.54 18.28 15.71
N VAL A 14 -2.79 16.99 15.47
CA VAL A 14 -2.62 15.91 16.47
C VAL A 14 -1.23 15.97 17.09
N VAL A 15 -0.17 16.11 16.28
CA VAL A 15 1.21 16.23 16.77
C VAL A 15 1.40 17.44 17.69
N LYS A 16 0.78 18.59 17.38
CA LYS A 16 0.91 19.82 18.16
C LYS A 16 0.17 19.78 19.50
N ILE A 17 -1.00 19.13 19.56
CA ILE A 17 -1.89 19.22 20.73
C ILE A 17 -1.93 17.97 21.61
N LYS A 18 -1.39 16.82 21.16
CA LYS A 18 -1.41 15.57 21.93
C LYS A 18 -0.87 15.72 23.36
N ASP A 19 0.18 16.53 23.56
CA ASP A 19 0.83 16.72 24.86
C ASP A 19 0.07 17.70 25.78
N THR A 20 -1.01 18.31 25.28
CA THR A 20 -1.91 19.19 26.04
C THR A 20 -3.26 18.52 26.34
N ALA A 21 -3.66 17.51 25.56
CA ALA A 21 -4.97 16.85 25.65
C ALA A 21 -4.98 15.66 26.62
N LEU A 22 -4.42 15.82 27.82
CA LEU A 22 -4.05 14.70 28.71
C LEU A 22 -5.22 13.93 29.36
N THR A 23 -6.43 14.47 29.34
CA THR A 23 -7.62 13.76 29.85
C THR A 23 -8.35 13.05 28.73
N GLU A 24 -9.11 12.00 29.07
CA GLU A 24 -9.91 11.27 28.09
C GLU A 24 -10.93 12.17 27.37
N GLU A 25 -11.64 13.04 28.10
CA GLU A 25 -12.59 14.00 27.50
C GLU A 25 -11.90 15.04 26.60
N SER A 26 -10.72 15.52 27.00
CA SER A 26 -9.93 16.42 26.16
C SER A 26 -9.43 15.73 24.89
N THR A 27 -9.01 14.46 25.01
CA THR A 27 -8.65 13.60 23.88
C THR A 27 -9.83 13.40 22.95
N LYS A 28 -11.01 13.06 23.48
CA LYS A 28 -12.24 12.88 22.71
C LYS A 28 -12.56 14.13 21.89
N MET A 29 -12.65 15.30 22.51
CA MET A 29 -13.01 16.53 21.79
C MET A 29 -11.92 17.08 20.87
N SER A 30 -10.65 16.93 21.24
CA SER A 30 -9.56 17.58 20.50
C SER A 30 -8.95 16.69 19.42
N LEU A 31 -9.03 15.38 19.58
CA LEU A 31 -8.30 14.40 18.77
C LEU A 31 -9.18 13.30 18.15
N ILE A 32 -10.38 13.03 18.66
CA ILE A 32 -11.23 11.94 18.15
C ILE A 32 -12.42 12.50 17.34
N VAL A 33 -13.28 13.31 17.97
CA VAL A 33 -14.45 13.92 17.34
C VAL A 33 -14.11 14.68 16.05
N PRO A 34 -13.02 15.48 15.98
CA PRO A 34 -12.68 16.18 14.75
C PRO A 34 -12.37 15.23 13.58
N LEU A 35 -11.86 14.02 13.83
CA LEU A 35 -11.65 13.06 12.76
C LEU A 35 -12.98 12.62 12.15
N PHE A 36 -13.96 12.25 12.98
CA PHE A 36 -15.27 11.83 12.50
C PHE A 36 -16.03 12.95 11.80
N GLN A 37 -15.83 14.19 12.22
CA GLN A 37 -16.31 15.35 11.48
C GLN A 37 -15.65 15.48 10.09
N ILE A 38 -14.35 15.22 9.97
CA ILE A 38 -13.65 15.19 8.67
C ILE A 38 -14.14 14.04 7.78
N LEU A 39 -14.50 12.90 8.36
CA LEU A 39 -15.14 11.77 7.67
C LEU A 39 -16.57 12.09 7.20
N GLY A 40 -17.11 13.25 7.56
CA GLY A 40 -18.41 13.73 7.10
C GLY A 40 -19.59 13.33 8.00
N TYR A 41 -19.33 12.78 9.18
CA TYR A 41 -20.38 12.50 10.15
C TYR A 41 -20.81 13.79 10.87
N ASP A 42 -22.12 13.92 11.11
CA ASP A 42 -22.65 14.98 11.95
C ASP A 42 -22.48 14.64 13.43
N VAL A 43 -21.34 15.08 13.99
CA VAL A 43 -20.96 14.84 15.39
C VAL A 43 -21.86 15.54 16.41
N PHE A 44 -22.77 16.42 15.96
CA PHE A 44 -23.75 17.10 16.82
C PHE A 44 -25.14 16.48 16.74
N ASN A 45 -25.35 15.51 15.83
CA ASN A 45 -26.59 14.80 15.69
C ASN A 45 -26.53 13.43 16.40
N PRO A 46 -27.18 13.26 17.57
CA PRO A 46 -27.13 12.00 18.32
C PRO A 46 -27.85 10.84 17.62
N LEU A 47 -28.63 11.11 16.55
CA LEU A 47 -29.24 10.07 15.70
C LEU A 47 -28.27 9.54 14.64
N GLU A 48 -27.10 10.16 14.50
CA GLU A 48 -26.04 9.77 13.56
C GLU A 48 -24.74 9.43 14.28
N PHE A 49 -24.25 10.32 15.14
CA PHE A 49 -23.06 10.13 15.96
C PHE A 49 -23.49 10.16 17.43
N CYS A 50 -23.87 8.99 17.96
CA CYS A 50 -24.50 8.85 19.26
C CYS A 50 -23.43 8.71 20.37
N PRO A 51 -23.28 9.68 21.28
CA PRO A 51 -22.43 9.53 22.45
C PRO A 51 -23.09 8.61 23.48
N GLU A 52 -22.27 7.92 24.27
CA GLU A 52 -22.74 7.04 25.36
C GLU A 52 -23.80 6.03 24.88
N TYR A 53 -23.58 5.39 23.73
CA TYR A 53 -24.53 4.43 23.18
C TYR A 53 -24.63 3.21 24.09
N THR A 54 -25.84 2.85 24.49
CA THR A 54 -26.07 1.74 25.41
C THR A 54 -26.14 0.43 24.62
N ALA A 55 -25.18 -0.45 24.86
CA ALA A 55 -25.16 -1.82 24.33
C ALA A 55 -25.69 -2.76 25.42
N ASP A 56 -27.00 -2.88 25.54
CA ASP A 56 -27.62 -3.68 26.60
C ASP A 56 -27.34 -5.19 26.40
N VAL A 57 -26.79 -5.83 27.44
CA VAL A 57 -26.44 -7.26 27.45
C VAL A 57 -27.09 -7.97 28.63
N GLY A 58 -28.06 -8.86 28.38
CA GLY A 58 -28.55 -9.82 29.37
C GLY A 58 -28.73 -9.27 30.80
N ILE A 59 -27.93 -9.75 31.76
CA ILE A 59 -28.05 -9.46 33.20
C ILE A 59 -27.24 -8.20 33.65
N LYS A 60 -26.33 -7.67 32.82
CA LYS A 60 -25.56 -6.44 33.12
C LYS A 60 -26.15 -5.27 32.34
N LYS A 61 -27.05 -4.54 32.98
CA LYS A 61 -27.67 -3.33 32.43
C LYS A 61 -26.74 -2.12 32.57
N GLY A 62 -26.73 -1.26 31.55
CA GLY A 62 -26.18 0.09 31.64
C GLY A 62 -24.71 0.26 31.27
N GLU A 63 -24.09 -0.70 30.59
CA GLU A 63 -22.77 -0.46 29.99
C GLU A 63 -22.92 0.30 28.66
N LYS A 64 -22.05 1.29 28.47
CA LYS A 64 -22.12 2.22 27.34
C LYS A 64 -20.77 2.25 26.62
N VAL A 65 -20.83 2.33 25.30
CA VAL A 65 -19.67 2.66 24.46
C VAL A 65 -19.59 4.17 24.30
N ASP A 66 -18.38 4.72 24.15
CA ASP A 66 -18.19 6.17 24.06
C ASP A 66 -18.96 6.79 22.91
N TYR A 67 -18.85 6.22 21.71
CA TYR A 67 -19.63 6.65 20.55
C TYR A 67 -20.11 5.47 19.70
N ALA A 68 -21.25 5.64 19.06
CA ALA A 68 -21.72 4.79 17.99
C ALA A 68 -22.14 5.62 16.77
N ILE A 69 -21.72 5.18 15.59
CA ILE A 69 -22.24 5.71 14.33
C ILE A 69 -23.46 4.89 13.96
N LEU A 70 -24.59 5.57 13.79
CA LEU A 70 -25.88 4.97 13.52
C LEU A 70 -26.27 5.13 12.04
N GLN A 71 -26.77 4.05 11.44
CA GLN A 71 -27.36 4.06 10.11
C GLN A 71 -28.77 3.50 10.20
N GLY A 72 -29.77 4.32 9.88
CA GLY A 72 -31.18 3.94 10.04
C GLY A 72 -31.56 3.59 11.48
N GLY A 73 -30.90 4.22 12.47
CA GLY A 73 -31.12 3.99 13.90
C GLY A 73 -30.39 2.78 14.49
N ASN A 74 -29.69 1.98 13.66
CA ASN A 74 -28.91 0.83 14.13
C ASN A 74 -27.42 1.19 14.18
N PRO A 75 -26.67 0.72 15.18
CA PRO A 75 -25.23 0.95 15.24
C PRO A 75 -24.53 0.16 14.13
N THR A 76 -23.67 0.85 13.38
CA THR A 76 -22.83 0.29 12.32
C THR A 76 -21.37 0.26 12.73
N ILE A 77 -20.91 1.32 13.42
CA ILE A 77 -19.53 1.43 13.94
C ILE A 77 -19.60 1.77 15.42
N LEU A 78 -18.90 1.00 16.25
CA LEU A 78 -18.68 1.33 17.66
C LEU A 78 -17.30 1.94 17.85
N ILE A 79 -17.19 2.96 18.68
CA ILE A 79 -15.92 3.67 18.91
C ILE A 79 -15.68 3.72 20.42
N GLU A 80 -14.64 3.03 20.86
CA GLU A 80 -14.13 3.05 22.23
C GLU A 80 -12.90 3.97 22.28
N CYS A 81 -12.93 4.91 23.21
CA CYS A 81 -11.89 5.92 23.37
C CYS A 81 -11.03 5.61 24.61
N LYS A 82 -9.80 6.08 24.57
CA LYS A 82 -8.86 6.14 25.69
C LYS A 82 -8.20 7.50 25.72
N SER A 83 -7.59 7.86 26.85
CA SER A 83 -6.76 9.06 26.90
C SER A 83 -5.56 8.94 25.94
N CYS A 84 -5.13 10.03 25.32
CA CYS A 84 -3.94 10.07 24.46
C CYS A 84 -2.64 9.62 25.16
N THR A 85 -2.65 9.61 26.51
CA THR A 85 -1.55 9.13 27.35
C THR A 85 -1.56 7.62 27.58
N GLU A 86 -2.64 6.93 27.22
CA GLU A 86 -2.80 5.50 27.47
C GLU A 86 -2.51 4.67 26.20
N PRO A 87 -1.87 3.51 26.34
CA PRO A 87 -1.69 2.57 25.25
C PRO A 87 -3.02 1.89 24.88
N LEU A 88 -3.14 1.48 23.62
CA LEU A 88 -4.31 0.78 23.10
C LEU A 88 -4.13 -0.73 23.22
N ASP A 89 -4.41 -1.27 24.40
CA ASP A 89 -4.28 -2.70 24.70
C ASP A 89 -5.52 -3.50 24.27
N LYS A 90 -5.29 -4.66 23.63
CA LYS A 90 -6.32 -5.58 23.13
C LYS A 90 -7.19 -6.19 24.23
N HIS A 91 -6.70 -6.21 25.46
CA HIS A 91 -7.41 -6.78 26.61
C HIS A 91 -8.43 -5.81 27.24
N SER A 92 -8.62 -4.62 26.65
CA SER A 92 -9.71 -3.69 27.00
C SER A 92 -11.06 -4.26 26.52
N SER A 93 -11.55 -5.24 27.28
CA SER A 93 -12.73 -6.08 27.05
C SER A 93 -14.06 -5.35 26.81
N GLN A 94 -14.13 -4.02 26.86
CA GLN A 94 -15.35 -3.25 26.66
C GLN A 94 -15.85 -3.31 25.22
N LEU A 95 -15.02 -2.90 24.25
CA LEU A 95 -15.41 -2.88 22.85
C LEU A 95 -15.82 -4.28 22.33
N PHE A 96 -15.09 -5.34 22.73
CA PHE A 96 -15.43 -6.72 22.36
C PHE A 96 -16.81 -7.17 22.85
N ARG A 97 -17.19 -6.78 24.07
CA ARG A 97 -18.50 -7.12 24.66
C ARG A 97 -19.62 -6.34 23.99
N TYR A 98 -19.40 -5.06 23.65
CA TYR A 98 -20.37 -4.25 22.93
C TYR A 98 -20.56 -4.72 21.48
N PHE A 99 -19.47 -5.12 20.82
CA PHE A 99 -19.53 -5.61 19.44
C PHE A 99 -20.40 -6.86 19.33
N SER A 100 -20.27 -7.81 20.26
CA SER A 100 -21.04 -9.07 20.22
C SER A 100 -22.51 -8.94 20.57
N THR A 101 -22.95 -7.77 21.01
CA THR A 101 -24.31 -7.53 21.53
C THR A 101 -25.06 -6.45 20.75
N THR A 102 -24.45 -5.96 19.67
CA THR A 102 -25.02 -4.96 18.77
C THR A 102 -25.01 -5.47 17.32
N THR A 103 -25.64 -4.71 16.43
CA THR A 103 -25.60 -4.97 14.97
C THR A 103 -24.37 -4.42 14.28
N ALA A 104 -23.43 -3.82 15.05
CA ALA A 104 -22.28 -3.14 14.49
C ALA A 104 -21.38 -4.11 13.72
N LYS A 105 -20.82 -3.61 12.61
CA LYS A 105 -19.91 -4.36 11.74
C LYS A 105 -18.46 -3.97 11.91
N PHE A 106 -18.23 -2.79 12.48
CA PHE A 106 -16.90 -2.29 12.75
C PHE A 106 -16.77 -1.80 14.19
N GLY A 107 -15.60 -2.05 14.77
CA GLY A 107 -15.17 -1.50 16.05
C GLY A 107 -13.93 -0.64 15.84
N ILE A 108 -13.86 0.50 16.51
CA ILE A 108 -12.69 1.39 16.50
C ILE A 108 -12.24 1.56 17.94
N LEU A 109 -11.01 1.18 18.24
CA LEU A 109 -10.34 1.50 19.50
C LEU A 109 -9.30 2.59 19.23
N THR A 110 -9.41 3.73 19.92
CA THR A 110 -8.53 4.87 19.66
C THR A 110 -8.21 5.71 20.89
N ASN A 111 -7.04 6.34 20.88
CA ASN A 111 -6.65 7.38 21.84
C ASN A 111 -6.45 8.74 21.13
N GLY A 112 -7.06 8.92 19.96
CA GLY A 112 -6.93 10.11 19.13
C GLY A 112 -5.61 10.24 18.36
N ILE A 113 -4.57 9.48 18.75
CA ILE A 113 -3.28 9.41 18.05
C ILE A 113 -3.26 8.18 17.14
N VAL A 114 -3.60 7.02 17.71
CA VAL A 114 -3.67 5.74 16.99
C VAL A 114 -5.12 5.30 16.87
N TYR A 115 -5.50 4.79 15.70
CA TYR A 115 -6.82 4.27 15.41
C TYR A 115 -6.70 2.81 14.98
N LYS A 116 -7.28 1.89 15.74
CA LYS A 116 -7.31 0.46 15.46
C LYS A 116 -8.72 0.05 15.04
N PHE A 117 -8.86 -0.43 13.81
CA PHE A 117 -10.14 -0.84 13.23
C PHE A 117 -10.27 -2.37 13.27
N TYR A 118 -11.42 -2.83 13.75
CA TYR A 118 -11.77 -4.22 13.95
C TYR A 118 -13.07 -4.56 13.25
N THR A 119 -13.24 -5.83 12.89
CA THR A 119 -14.46 -6.41 12.33
C THR A 119 -14.53 -7.88 12.75
N ASP A 120 -15.48 -8.65 12.23
CA ASP A 120 -15.82 -10.02 12.58
C ASP A 120 -15.55 -11.00 11.42
N LEU A 121 -14.30 -11.04 10.93
CA LEU A 121 -13.91 -11.90 9.79
C LEU A 121 -13.88 -13.38 10.17
N GLU A 122 -13.55 -13.71 11.42
CA GLU A 122 -13.40 -15.10 11.87
C GLU A 122 -14.76 -15.74 12.24
N GLU A 123 -15.53 -15.06 13.08
CA GLU A 123 -16.81 -15.52 13.59
C GLU A 123 -17.80 -14.36 13.56
N ALA A 124 -18.94 -14.54 12.88
CA ALA A 124 -19.95 -13.49 12.77
C ALA A 124 -20.39 -12.96 14.15
N ASN A 125 -20.47 -11.63 14.26
CA ASN A 125 -20.76 -10.87 15.48
C ASN A 125 -19.78 -11.15 16.63
N LYS A 126 -18.54 -11.58 16.34
CA LYS A 126 -17.46 -11.68 17.32
C LYS A 126 -16.26 -10.93 16.77
N MET A 127 -15.93 -9.83 17.43
CA MET A 127 -14.83 -8.97 17.01
C MET A 127 -13.50 -9.74 17.01
N ASP A 128 -12.75 -9.63 15.92
CA ASP A 128 -11.43 -10.22 15.81
C ASP A 128 -10.47 -9.69 16.89
N LEU A 129 -9.54 -10.53 17.35
CA LEU A 129 -8.51 -10.12 18.32
C LEU A 129 -7.43 -9.20 17.72
N THR A 130 -7.35 -9.12 16.40
CA THR A 130 -6.36 -8.31 15.69
C THR A 130 -7.08 -7.28 14.82
N PRO A 131 -6.68 -6.00 14.88
CA PRO A 131 -7.23 -5.02 13.95
C PRO A 131 -6.79 -5.35 12.53
N PHE A 132 -7.66 -5.12 11.55
CA PHE A 132 -7.31 -5.24 10.14
C PHE A 132 -6.64 -3.98 9.59
N LEU A 133 -6.84 -2.84 10.25
CA LEU A 133 -6.24 -1.56 9.89
C LEU A 133 -5.82 -0.82 11.16
N GLU A 134 -4.57 -0.34 11.17
CA GLU A 134 -4.03 0.50 12.23
C GLU A 134 -3.44 1.76 11.60
N ILE A 135 -3.88 2.93 12.07
CA ILE A 135 -3.44 4.23 11.57
C ILE A 135 -2.84 5.03 12.71
N ASP A 136 -1.60 5.47 12.54
CA ASP A 136 -0.93 6.43 13.42
C ASP A 136 -0.98 7.83 12.78
N MET A 137 -1.73 8.73 13.41
CA MET A 137 -1.91 10.10 12.93
C MET A 137 -0.67 10.97 13.04
N ARG A 138 0.40 10.53 13.73
CA ARG A 138 1.66 11.29 13.79
C ARG A 138 2.46 11.18 12.50
N ASN A 139 2.25 10.12 11.72
CA ASN A 139 2.99 9.85 10.49
C ASN A 139 2.10 9.08 9.49
N ILE A 140 0.99 9.70 9.10
CA ILE A 140 0.03 9.05 8.22
C ILE A 140 0.57 9.00 6.78
N LYS A 141 0.60 7.78 6.21
CA LYS A 141 0.95 7.54 4.81
C LYS A 141 -0.27 7.66 3.91
N GLU A 142 -0.07 8.06 2.66
CA GLU A 142 -1.16 8.22 1.67
C GLU A 142 -1.99 6.94 1.47
N THR A 143 -1.34 5.77 1.53
CA THR A 143 -2.03 4.47 1.48
C THR A 143 -3.06 4.30 2.60
N TYR A 144 -2.78 4.80 3.81
CA TYR A 144 -3.71 4.75 4.94
C TYR A 144 -4.82 5.79 4.82
N ILE A 145 -4.53 6.97 4.25
CA ILE A 145 -5.56 7.97 3.94
C ILE A 145 -6.61 7.37 2.98
N ASN A 146 -6.16 6.63 1.98
CA ASN A 146 -7.05 5.95 1.03
C ASN A 146 -7.93 4.89 1.69
N GLN A 147 -7.42 4.14 2.69
CA GLN A 147 -8.25 3.21 3.46
C GLN A 147 -9.25 3.95 4.36
N LEU A 148 -8.80 5.02 5.02
CA LEU A 148 -9.63 5.86 5.88
C LEU A 148 -10.78 6.53 5.10
N LYS A 149 -10.55 6.89 3.84
CA LYS A 149 -11.58 7.45 2.94
C LYS A 149 -12.78 6.52 2.79
N LYS A 150 -12.60 5.20 2.87
CA LYS A 150 -13.71 4.23 2.82
C LYS A 150 -14.67 4.36 4.01
N PHE A 151 -14.21 4.92 5.14
CA PHE A 151 -15.03 5.20 6.31
C PHE A 151 -15.73 6.56 6.27
N CYS A 152 -15.55 7.35 5.22
CA CYS A 152 -16.32 8.58 5.03
C CYS A 152 -17.78 8.26 4.79
N LYS A 153 -18.69 9.05 5.39
CA LYS A 153 -20.14 8.87 5.32
C LYS A 153 -20.66 8.62 3.90
N ASP A 154 -20.25 9.46 2.94
CA ASP A 154 -20.76 9.41 1.56
C ASP A 154 -20.26 8.21 0.74
N SER A 155 -19.16 7.58 1.17
CA SER A 155 -18.56 6.41 0.52
C SER A 155 -18.61 5.15 1.38
N PHE A 156 -19.29 5.21 2.52
CA PHE A 156 -19.35 4.12 3.47
C PHE A 156 -20.14 2.95 2.87
N ASP A 157 -19.45 1.83 2.70
CA ASP A 157 -20.00 0.60 2.13
C ASP A 157 -19.46 -0.57 2.94
N CYS A 158 -20.35 -1.16 3.75
CA CYS A 158 -19.98 -2.22 4.68
C CYS A 158 -19.34 -3.41 3.98
N ASP A 159 -19.91 -3.86 2.85
CA ASP A 159 -19.44 -5.05 2.14
C ASP A 159 -18.06 -4.82 1.51
N LYS A 160 -17.83 -3.64 0.91
CA LYS A 160 -16.52 -3.28 0.34
C LYS A 160 -15.45 -3.10 1.41
N ILE A 161 -15.79 -2.53 2.56
CA ILE A 161 -14.85 -2.39 3.67
C ILE A 161 -14.52 -3.76 4.25
N PHE A 162 -15.52 -4.64 4.41
CA PHE A 162 -15.34 -5.99 4.92
C PHE A 162 -14.41 -6.82 4.02
N SER A 163 -14.62 -6.79 2.69
CA SER A 163 -13.73 -7.50 1.75
C SER A 163 -12.30 -6.95 1.78
N THR A 164 -12.15 -5.62 1.93
CA THR A 164 -10.83 -4.99 2.09
C THR A 164 -10.17 -5.40 3.41
N ALA A 165 -10.96 -5.51 4.49
CA ALA A 165 -10.47 -5.83 5.82
C ALA A 165 -9.80 -7.22 5.83
N GLU A 166 -10.39 -8.19 5.13
CA GLU A 166 -9.81 -9.52 4.97
C GLU A 166 -8.41 -9.44 4.34
N GLU A 167 -8.29 -8.77 3.20
CA GLU A 167 -7.01 -8.60 2.49
C GLU A 167 -5.96 -7.87 3.35
N LEU A 168 -6.36 -6.79 4.03
CA LEU A 168 -5.45 -6.02 4.89
C LEU A 168 -4.98 -6.83 6.10
N LYS A 169 -5.88 -7.58 6.74
CA LYS A 169 -5.56 -8.45 7.88
C LYS A 169 -4.54 -9.51 7.46
N PHE A 170 -4.80 -10.25 6.38
CA PHE A 170 -3.89 -11.30 5.94
C PHE A 170 -2.58 -10.73 5.39
N SER A 171 -2.59 -9.60 4.69
CA SER A 171 -1.35 -8.92 4.25
C SER A 171 -0.47 -8.54 5.45
N SER A 172 -1.06 -8.01 6.52
CA SER A 172 -0.36 -7.69 7.76
C SER A 172 0.21 -8.93 8.45
N LEU A 173 -0.59 -10.00 8.59
CA LEU A 173 -0.14 -11.27 9.16
C LEU A 173 1.02 -11.89 8.36
N ILE A 174 0.94 -11.88 7.03
CA ILE A 174 2.01 -12.37 6.13
C ILE A 174 3.28 -11.54 6.32
N LYS A 175 3.18 -10.20 6.35
CA LYS A 175 4.33 -9.32 6.59
C LYS A 175 5.00 -9.61 7.93
N ASN A 176 4.22 -9.85 8.99
CA ASN A 176 4.76 -10.19 10.31
C ASN A 176 5.48 -11.53 10.30
N VAL A 177 4.93 -12.54 9.60
CA VAL A 177 5.61 -13.83 9.41
C VAL A 177 6.93 -13.62 8.66
N LEU A 178 6.92 -12.90 7.53
CA LEU A 178 8.13 -12.62 6.76
C LEU A 178 9.19 -11.87 7.58
N ALA A 179 8.79 -10.88 8.37
CA ALA A 179 9.69 -10.15 9.27
C ALA A 179 10.28 -11.08 10.35
N SER A 180 9.47 -11.96 10.93
CA SER A 180 9.94 -12.92 11.93
C SER A 180 10.93 -13.93 11.33
N GLU A 181 10.66 -14.43 10.11
CA GLU A 181 11.56 -15.33 9.38
C GLU A 181 12.85 -14.63 8.93
N TYR A 182 12.76 -13.33 8.64
CA TYR A 182 13.92 -12.49 8.34
C TYR A 182 14.84 -12.31 9.56
N GLU A 183 14.27 -12.00 10.73
CA GLU A 183 15.04 -11.80 11.96
C GLU A 183 15.56 -13.13 12.54
N ASN A 184 14.72 -14.15 12.56
CA ASN A 184 15.02 -15.45 13.16
C ASN A 184 14.38 -16.59 12.34
N PRO A 185 15.06 -17.08 11.29
CA PRO A 185 14.57 -18.17 10.44
C PRO A 185 14.13 -19.39 11.26
N SER A 186 12.88 -19.80 11.10
CA SER A 186 12.33 -20.98 11.74
C SER A 186 12.89 -22.26 11.10
N GLU A 187 12.86 -23.37 11.84
CA GLU A 187 13.24 -24.67 11.29
C GLU A 187 12.41 -25.06 10.06
N THR A 188 11.12 -24.70 10.05
CA THR A 188 10.22 -24.93 8.91
C THR A 188 10.68 -24.17 7.68
N PHE A 189 11.03 -22.89 7.83
CA PHE A 189 11.54 -22.06 6.74
C PHE A 189 12.89 -22.56 6.22
N VAL A 190 13.79 -22.96 7.13
CA VAL A 190 15.09 -23.56 6.76
C VAL A 190 14.90 -24.84 5.96
N LYS A 191 13.99 -25.74 6.40
CA LYS A 191 13.65 -26.96 5.64
C LYS A 191 13.07 -26.64 4.26
N PHE A 192 12.18 -25.63 4.18
CA PHE A 192 11.61 -25.19 2.90
C PHE A 192 12.70 -24.76 1.91
N MET A 193 13.66 -23.95 2.34
CA MET A 193 14.79 -23.52 1.50
C MET A 193 15.66 -24.71 1.08
N LEU A 194 16.03 -25.58 2.03
CA LEU A 194 16.84 -26.76 1.75
C LEU A 194 16.17 -27.74 0.77
N ASN A 195 14.85 -27.80 0.72
CA ASN A 195 14.14 -28.61 -0.27
C ASN A 195 14.35 -28.14 -1.71
N LYS A 196 14.80 -26.89 -1.93
CA LYS A 196 15.06 -26.34 -3.26
C LYS A 196 16.54 -26.38 -3.64
N ILE A 197 17.45 -26.49 -2.68
CA ILE A 197 18.90 -26.30 -2.90
C ILE A 197 19.78 -27.45 -2.38
N TYR A 198 19.22 -28.41 -1.63
CA TYR A 198 19.99 -29.47 -0.98
C TYR A 198 19.32 -30.85 -1.14
N ASP A 199 20.03 -31.76 -1.79
CA ASP A 199 19.55 -33.11 -2.10
C ASP A 199 19.71 -34.10 -0.93
N GLY A 200 20.53 -33.78 0.07
CA GLY A 200 20.77 -34.65 1.21
C GLY A 200 19.61 -34.68 2.23
N GLN A 201 19.73 -35.60 3.20
CA GLN A 201 18.76 -35.71 4.28
C GLN A 201 18.77 -34.45 5.17
N LYS A 202 17.59 -33.86 5.38
CA LYS A 202 17.39 -32.66 6.23
C LYS A 202 17.21 -33.05 7.71
N ASN A 203 18.23 -33.68 8.29
CA ASN A 203 18.25 -33.96 9.73
C ASN A 203 18.60 -32.72 10.55
N GLN A 204 18.44 -32.79 11.88
CA GLN A 204 18.65 -31.64 12.77
C GLN A 204 20.05 -31.02 12.64
N LYS A 205 21.09 -31.83 12.46
CA LYS A 205 22.47 -31.35 12.28
C LYS A 205 22.64 -30.53 11.01
N VAL A 206 21.99 -30.94 9.92
CA VAL A 206 21.99 -30.20 8.66
C VAL A 206 21.22 -28.89 8.82
N ILE A 207 20.06 -28.91 9.46
CA ILE A 207 19.26 -27.70 9.73
C ILE A 207 20.10 -26.70 10.54
N GLU A 208 20.64 -27.10 11.68
CA GLU A 208 21.49 -26.26 12.54
C GLU A 208 22.70 -25.67 11.80
N LYS A 209 23.30 -26.45 10.90
CA LYS A 209 24.41 -26.01 10.06
C LYS A 209 23.98 -24.92 9.06
N PHE A 210 22.79 -25.05 8.45
CA PHE A 210 22.34 -24.16 7.38
C PHE A 210 21.52 -22.96 7.87
N THR A 211 20.90 -23.01 9.05
CA THR A 211 20.18 -21.86 9.66
C THR A 211 21.00 -20.56 9.63
N PRO A 212 22.26 -20.50 10.12
CA PRO A 212 23.04 -19.26 10.08
C PRO A 212 23.48 -18.85 8.66
N VAL A 213 23.54 -19.79 7.72
CA VAL A 213 23.84 -19.48 6.31
C VAL A 213 22.61 -18.83 5.65
N ILE A 214 21.44 -19.42 5.84
CA ILE A 214 20.16 -18.91 5.32
C ILE A 214 19.85 -17.54 5.92
N LYS A 215 20.05 -17.35 7.24
CA LYS A 215 19.87 -16.05 7.88
C LYS A 215 20.73 -14.97 7.22
N ARG A 216 22.04 -15.22 7.07
CA ARG A 216 22.97 -14.26 6.46
C ARG A 216 22.63 -13.99 4.99
N ALA A 217 22.30 -15.02 4.22
CA ALA A 217 21.92 -14.86 2.82
C ALA A 217 20.62 -14.05 2.68
N PHE A 218 19.61 -14.31 3.52
CA PHE A 218 18.35 -13.57 3.49
C PHE A 218 18.55 -12.11 3.91
N SER A 219 19.34 -11.85 4.95
CA SER A 219 19.72 -10.49 5.35
C SER A 219 20.50 -9.74 4.28
N SER A 220 21.50 -10.39 3.64
CA SER A 220 22.27 -9.78 2.55
C SER A 220 21.37 -9.41 1.39
N PHE A 221 20.52 -10.35 0.95
CA PHE A 221 19.58 -10.13 -0.15
C PHE A 221 18.64 -8.95 0.10
N VAL A 222 18.04 -8.85 1.29
CA VAL A 222 17.15 -7.71 1.61
C VAL A 222 17.94 -6.40 1.68
N ASN A 223 19.15 -6.41 2.25
CA ASN A 223 19.98 -5.21 2.32
C ASN A 223 20.46 -4.74 0.94
N GLU A 224 20.81 -5.67 0.05
CA GLU A 224 21.11 -5.38 -1.36
C GLU A 224 19.89 -4.71 -2.02
N MET A 225 18.70 -5.32 -1.90
CA MET A 225 17.45 -4.74 -2.43
C MET A 225 17.14 -3.34 -1.86
N VAL A 226 17.45 -3.08 -0.59
CA VAL A 226 17.26 -1.75 0.02
C VAL A 226 18.32 -0.76 -0.44
N ASN A 227 19.59 -1.16 -0.50
CA ASN A 227 20.69 -0.33 -0.95
C ASN A 227 20.55 0.04 -2.44
N ASP A 228 20.05 -0.87 -3.26
CA ASP A 228 19.75 -0.62 -4.66
C ASP A 228 18.66 0.46 -4.78
N LYS A 229 17.62 0.39 -3.95
CA LYS A 229 16.55 1.40 -3.87
C LYS A 229 17.02 2.74 -3.31
N ILE A 230 17.87 2.76 -2.28
CA ILE A 230 18.40 3.98 -1.67
C ILE A 230 19.42 4.66 -2.59
N SER A 231 20.31 3.90 -3.23
CA SER A 231 21.30 4.43 -4.17
C SER A 231 20.64 5.02 -5.41
N ALA A 232 19.54 4.39 -5.88
CA ALA A 232 18.68 4.95 -6.91
C ALA A 232 18.01 6.27 -6.49
N ALA A 233 17.68 6.42 -5.21
CA ALA A 233 17.07 7.66 -4.69
C ALA A 233 18.09 8.78 -4.41
N LEU A 234 19.28 8.47 -3.86
CA LEU A 234 20.29 9.46 -3.44
C LEU A 234 21.08 10.10 -4.58
N THR A 235 21.14 9.47 -5.75
CA THR A 235 21.79 10.05 -6.94
C THR A 235 20.95 11.16 -7.61
N SER A 236 19.87 11.60 -6.94
CA SER A 236 18.89 12.58 -7.39
C SER A 236 18.99 13.95 -6.68
N GLU A 237 20.18 14.52 -6.45
CA GLU A 237 20.34 15.98 -6.26
C GLU A 237 21.66 16.51 -6.86
N PRO A 238 21.68 17.74 -7.43
CA PRO A 238 22.76 18.20 -8.29
C PRO A 238 23.86 18.89 -7.48
N ASN A 239 25.01 18.22 -7.33
CA ASN A 239 26.21 18.92 -6.89
C ASN A 239 26.99 19.45 -8.10
N ALA A 240 27.35 20.73 -8.00
CA ALA A 240 27.95 21.53 -9.04
C ALA A 240 29.38 21.08 -9.42
N GLU A 241 29.71 21.40 -10.67
CA GLU A 241 30.92 21.15 -11.44
C GLU A 241 32.27 21.22 -10.70
N LYS A 242 33.20 20.32 -11.07
CA LYS A 242 34.45 20.69 -11.75
C LYS A 242 35.19 19.48 -12.38
N VAL A 243 35.98 19.82 -13.38
CA VAL A 243 36.44 19.06 -14.55
C VAL A 243 37.88 18.51 -14.40
N ASN A 244 38.15 17.39 -15.11
CA ASN A 244 39.42 16.77 -15.56
C ASN A 244 40.40 16.24 -14.48
N VAL A 245 41.07 15.08 -14.66
CA VAL A 245 41.95 14.65 -15.76
C VAL A 245 42.05 13.09 -15.78
N GLU A 246 42.08 12.48 -16.97
CA GLU A 246 42.53 11.09 -17.26
C GLU A 246 44.03 11.10 -17.72
N PRO A 247 44.78 9.99 -17.90
CA PRO A 247 44.46 8.55 -17.70
C PRO A 247 45.62 7.67 -17.12
N GLN A 248 45.36 6.38 -16.85
CA GLN A 248 46.09 5.16 -17.34
C GLN A 248 45.81 3.94 -16.43
N ILE A 249 45.00 2.98 -16.92
CA ILE A 249 45.32 1.61 -17.40
C ILE A 249 45.76 0.62 -16.31
N GLU A 250 44.93 -0.41 -16.07
CA GLU A 250 45.35 -1.82 -16.22
C GLU A 250 44.14 -2.75 -16.43
N GLU A 251 44.32 -3.69 -17.36
CA GLU A 251 43.36 -4.66 -17.88
C GLU A 251 42.96 -5.71 -16.87
N ILE A 252 41.68 -6.14 -16.88
CA ILE A 252 41.35 -7.56 -16.78
C ILE A 252 40.18 -7.84 -17.75
N VAL A 253 40.44 -8.78 -18.65
CA VAL A 253 39.49 -9.36 -19.62
C VAL A 253 38.47 -10.21 -18.86
N ASP A 254 37.18 -10.03 -19.16
CA ASP A 254 36.27 -11.18 -19.17
C ASP A 254 35.12 -10.98 -20.17
N GLU A 255 34.70 -12.09 -20.77
CA GLU A 255 33.81 -12.22 -21.92
C GLU A 255 32.38 -11.66 -21.70
N PRO A 256 31.65 -11.30 -22.78
CA PRO A 256 30.45 -10.49 -22.69
C PRO A 256 29.25 -11.31 -22.18
N ALA A 257 28.90 -11.12 -20.91
CA ALA A 257 27.54 -11.41 -20.45
C ALA A 257 26.55 -10.46 -21.15
N SER A 258 25.50 -11.05 -21.71
CA SER A 258 24.36 -10.38 -22.37
C SER A 258 23.93 -9.10 -21.65
N LYS A 259 24.03 -7.95 -22.34
CA LYS A 259 23.75 -6.59 -21.83
C LYS A 259 22.28 -6.19 -21.77
N ILE A 260 21.36 -7.14 -21.97
CA ILE A 260 19.92 -6.86 -21.92
C ILE A 260 19.44 -7.11 -20.48
N VAL A 261 19.37 -6.04 -19.69
CA VAL A 261 18.83 -6.04 -18.33
C VAL A 261 17.55 -5.22 -18.35
N THR A 262 16.41 -5.89 -18.31
CA THR A 262 15.11 -5.22 -18.20
C THR A 262 15.04 -4.51 -16.85
N THR A 263 14.87 -3.18 -16.85
CA THR A 263 14.90 -2.40 -15.61
C THR A 263 13.53 -2.36 -14.91
N GLU A 264 13.51 -2.12 -13.59
CA GLU A 264 12.25 -2.01 -12.83
C GLU A 264 11.34 -0.89 -13.39
N ASP A 265 11.94 0.21 -13.85
CA ASP A 265 11.26 1.34 -14.51
C ASP A 265 10.57 0.92 -15.83
N GLU A 266 11.20 0.03 -16.61
CA GLU A 266 10.63 -0.48 -17.85
C GLU A 266 9.46 -1.43 -17.59
N ILE A 267 9.56 -2.25 -16.54
CA ILE A 267 8.46 -3.10 -16.07
C ILE A 267 7.31 -2.26 -15.50
N GLU A 268 7.61 -1.20 -14.75
CA GLU A 268 6.60 -0.26 -14.25
C GLU A 268 5.88 0.43 -15.42
N ALA A 269 6.64 0.96 -16.39
CA ALA A 269 6.08 1.56 -17.60
C ALA A 269 5.22 0.57 -18.38
N PHE A 270 5.63 -0.70 -18.48
CA PHE A 270 4.81 -1.76 -19.05
C PHE A 270 3.46 -1.90 -18.34
N TYR A 271 3.45 -1.99 -17.01
CA TYR A 271 2.21 -2.13 -16.24
C TYR A 271 1.32 -0.88 -16.31
N ILE A 272 1.90 0.32 -16.33
CA ILE A 272 1.15 1.57 -16.52
C ILE A 272 0.48 1.58 -17.90
N ILE A 273 1.22 1.30 -18.98
CA ILE A 273 0.65 1.25 -20.33
C ILE A 273 -0.40 0.14 -20.45
N ARG A 274 -0.15 -1.02 -19.84
CA ARG A 274 -1.11 -2.14 -19.78
C ARG A 274 -2.38 -1.76 -19.03
N GLY A 275 -2.27 -0.98 -17.96
CA GLY A 275 -3.40 -0.44 -17.19
C GLY A 275 -4.17 0.63 -17.95
N ILE A 276 -3.48 1.55 -18.64
CA ILE A 276 -4.09 2.58 -19.48
C ILE A 276 -4.97 1.97 -20.58
N LEU A 277 -4.53 0.84 -21.15
CA LEU A 277 -5.21 0.13 -22.22
C LEU A 277 -6.21 -0.93 -21.71
N ALA A 278 -6.27 -1.16 -20.39
CA ALA A 278 -7.25 -2.05 -19.79
C ALA A 278 -8.66 -1.47 -20.02
N GLY A 279 -9.53 -2.26 -20.65
CA GLY A 279 -10.87 -1.83 -21.06
C GLY A 279 -10.98 -1.38 -22.53
N ILE A 280 -9.86 -1.20 -23.24
CA ILE A 280 -9.83 -0.99 -24.69
C ILE A 280 -9.51 -2.30 -25.43
N LEU A 281 -8.60 -3.10 -24.87
CA LEU A 281 -8.16 -4.37 -25.43
C LEU A 281 -7.87 -5.38 -24.30
N PRO A 282 -7.91 -6.70 -24.57
CA PRO A 282 -7.56 -7.72 -23.58
C PRO A 282 -6.12 -7.53 -23.08
N VAL A 283 -5.91 -7.47 -21.76
CA VAL A 283 -4.58 -7.15 -21.18
C VAL A 283 -3.47 -8.13 -21.58
N GLU A 284 -3.82 -9.33 -22.03
CA GLU A 284 -2.91 -10.35 -22.59
C GLU A 284 -2.36 -10.00 -23.97
N ASP A 285 -3.04 -9.13 -24.72
CA ASP A 285 -2.57 -8.62 -26.00
C ASP A 285 -1.54 -7.49 -25.85
N VAL A 286 -1.33 -6.94 -24.64
CA VAL A 286 -0.24 -6.00 -24.37
C VAL A 286 0.97 -6.78 -23.87
N THR A 287 1.99 -6.85 -24.71
CA THR A 287 3.23 -7.60 -24.47
C THR A 287 4.42 -6.64 -24.53
N TYR A 288 5.59 -7.08 -24.12
CA TYR A 288 6.81 -6.29 -24.27
C TYR A 288 7.94 -7.10 -24.89
N LYS A 289 8.93 -6.38 -25.43
CA LYS A 289 10.20 -6.93 -25.88
C LYS A 289 11.30 -5.96 -25.45
N ASP A 290 12.22 -6.49 -24.68
CA ASP A 290 13.43 -5.77 -24.29
C ASP A 290 14.48 -5.83 -25.41
N THR A 291 15.17 -4.72 -25.62
CA THR A 291 16.26 -4.58 -26.59
C THR A 291 17.34 -3.68 -26.00
N GLU A 292 18.58 -3.82 -26.46
CA GLU A 292 19.72 -3.03 -25.97
C GLU A 292 19.54 -1.50 -26.07
N SER A 293 18.60 -1.01 -26.88
CA SER A 293 18.43 0.42 -27.15
C SER A 293 17.12 1.02 -26.61
N TYR A 294 16.13 0.18 -26.30
CA TYR A 294 14.81 0.58 -25.83
C TYR A 294 13.99 -0.62 -25.38
N PHE A 295 13.01 -0.36 -24.54
CA PHE A 295 11.99 -1.32 -24.16
C PHE A 295 10.73 -1.09 -24.99
N GLY A 296 10.37 -2.08 -25.81
CA GLY A 296 9.27 -2.00 -26.75
C GLY A 296 7.99 -2.62 -26.20
N ILE A 297 6.90 -1.86 -26.15
CA ILE A 297 5.57 -2.36 -25.77
C ILE A 297 4.77 -2.61 -27.05
N LEU A 298 4.25 -3.82 -27.21
CA LEU A 298 3.76 -4.38 -28.47
C LEU A 298 2.34 -4.93 -28.32
N TYR A 299 1.53 -4.75 -29.35
CA TYR A 299 0.25 -5.43 -29.47
C TYR A 299 0.44 -6.85 -30.05
N LYS A 300 -0.03 -7.87 -29.32
CA LYS A 300 0.05 -9.31 -29.65
C LYS A 300 1.47 -9.78 -29.99
N GLY A 301 2.49 -9.26 -29.32
CA GLY A 301 3.90 -9.59 -29.57
C GLY A 301 4.41 -9.18 -30.96
N ASN A 302 3.63 -8.43 -31.75
CA ASN A 302 3.97 -8.12 -33.12
C ASN A 302 4.79 -6.82 -33.21
N ILE A 303 6.05 -6.95 -33.62
CA ILE A 303 6.99 -5.82 -33.76
C ILE A 303 6.45 -4.75 -34.73
N LYS A 304 5.68 -5.14 -35.76
CA LYS A 304 5.04 -4.20 -36.70
C LYS A 304 3.85 -3.45 -36.09
N LYS A 305 3.34 -3.90 -34.93
CA LYS A 305 2.26 -3.28 -34.16
C LYS A 305 2.80 -2.81 -32.80
N THR A 306 3.83 -1.98 -32.84
CA THR A 306 4.41 -1.35 -31.63
C THR A 306 3.41 -0.34 -31.06
N ILE A 307 3.09 -0.43 -29.78
CA ILE A 307 2.23 0.54 -29.09
C ILE A 307 3.06 1.78 -28.73
N CYS A 308 4.21 1.57 -28.08
CA CYS A 308 5.19 2.60 -27.82
C CYS A 308 6.55 1.97 -27.54
N ARG A 309 7.60 2.80 -27.50
CA ARG A 309 8.90 2.42 -26.95
C ARG A 309 9.23 3.36 -25.80
N VAL A 310 9.80 2.83 -24.74
CA VAL A 310 10.33 3.62 -23.64
C VAL A 310 11.83 3.44 -23.57
N ASN A 311 12.54 4.51 -23.26
CA ASN A 311 13.94 4.48 -22.90
C ASN A 311 14.07 5.28 -21.61
N LEU A 312 14.11 4.56 -20.50
CA LEU A 312 14.07 5.14 -19.16
C LEU A 312 15.48 5.20 -18.53
N ASP A 313 16.45 4.50 -19.11
CA ASP A 313 17.83 4.44 -18.66
C ASP A 313 18.68 5.65 -19.09
N LYS A 314 18.20 6.46 -20.03
CA LYS A 314 18.88 7.68 -20.46
C LYS A 314 18.55 8.85 -19.53
N LYS A 315 19.55 9.74 -19.33
CA LYS A 315 19.46 11.00 -18.55
C LYS A 315 18.17 11.82 -18.80
N ASN A 316 17.60 11.72 -19.99
CA ASN A 316 16.25 12.18 -20.28
C ASN A 316 15.38 10.96 -20.62
N LYS A 317 14.45 10.59 -19.73
CA LYS A 317 13.47 9.52 -19.97
C LYS A 317 12.65 9.87 -21.21
N GLN A 318 12.53 8.92 -22.12
CA GLN A 318 11.95 9.14 -23.45
C GLN A 318 10.82 8.16 -23.71
N LEU A 319 9.68 8.69 -24.12
CA LEU A 319 8.58 7.95 -24.70
C LEU A 319 8.59 8.17 -26.22
N PHE A 320 8.48 7.09 -26.97
CA PHE A 320 8.35 7.12 -28.43
C PHE A 320 7.00 6.53 -28.83
N ILE A 321 6.13 7.36 -29.42
CA ILE A 321 4.81 6.95 -29.88
C ILE A 321 4.80 6.89 -31.42
N PRO A 322 4.38 5.78 -32.05
CA PRO A 322 4.36 5.67 -33.51
C PRO A 322 3.24 6.51 -34.14
N MET A 323 3.63 7.35 -35.10
CA MET A 323 2.76 8.18 -35.92
C MET A 323 2.23 7.43 -37.15
N GLU A 324 1.27 8.00 -37.87
CA GLU A 324 0.67 7.41 -39.09
C GLU A 324 1.69 7.20 -40.22
N ASP A 325 2.72 8.04 -40.31
CA ASP A 325 3.79 7.95 -41.32
C ASP A 325 4.89 6.94 -40.95
N LYS A 326 4.67 6.11 -39.92
CA LYS A 326 5.62 5.15 -39.34
C LYS A 326 6.87 5.77 -38.71
N LYS A 327 6.91 7.09 -38.49
CA LYS A 327 7.91 7.72 -37.63
C LYS A 327 7.47 7.67 -36.17
N TYR A 328 8.39 7.99 -35.26
CA TYR A 328 8.11 8.08 -33.84
C TYR A 328 8.09 9.53 -33.39
N GLU A 329 7.03 9.93 -32.70
CA GLU A 329 7.01 11.15 -31.91
C GLU A 329 7.86 10.90 -30.66
N LYS A 330 8.93 11.70 -30.49
CA LYS A 330 9.81 11.62 -29.33
C LYS A 330 9.35 12.61 -28.26
N ILE A 331 9.03 12.09 -27.09
CA ILE A 331 8.52 12.84 -25.95
C ILE A 331 9.48 12.66 -24.79
N TYR A 332 9.86 13.74 -24.13
CA TYR A 332 10.62 13.68 -22.88
C TYR A 332 9.67 13.66 -21.70
N ILE A 333 9.83 12.67 -20.83
CA ILE A 333 9.06 12.50 -19.61
C ILE A 333 9.99 12.67 -18.41
N GLN A 334 9.45 13.14 -17.29
CA GLN A 334 10.16 13.28 -16.03
C GLN A 334 9.99 12.02 -15.16
N SER A 335 8.85 11.34 -15.27
CA SER A 335 8.53 10.13 -14.50
C SER A 335 7.69 9.12 -15.27
N SER A 336 7.63 7.86 -14.82
CA SER A 336 6.74 6.83 -15.37
C SER A 336 5.25 7.24 -15.27
N ASN A 337 4.89 8.08 -14.30
CA ASN A 337 3.52 8.59 -14.15
C ASN A 337 3.12 9.55 -15.28
N ASP A 338 4.07 10.18 -15.96
CA ASP A 338 3.77 11.09 -17.06
C ASP A 338 3.17 10.34 -18.26
N LEU A 339 3.30 9.00 -18.30
CA LEU A 339 2.66 8.15 -19.32
C LEU A 339 1.13 8.31 -19.32
N TYR A 340 0.51 8.62 -18.17
CA TYR A 340 -0.94 8.88 -18.09
C TYR A 340 -1.36 10.13 -18.89
N LEU A 341 -0.47 11.12 -19.05
CA LEU A 341 -0.75 12.32 -19.84
C LEU A 341 -0.88 12.02 -21.34
N TYR A 342 -0.37 10.88 -21.79
CA TYR A 342 -0.39 10.47 -23.19
C TYR A 342 -1.38 9.33 -23.47
N ARG A 343 -2.32 9.09 -22.53
CA ARG A 343 -3.36 8.07 -22.63
C ARG A 343 -4.08 8.08 -23.98
N ASP A 344 -4.61 9.23 -24.40
CA ASP A 344 -5.42 9.31 -25.62
C ASP A 344 -4.60 8.99 -26.88
N LYS A 345 -3.32 9.40 -26.91
CA LYS A 345 -2.39 9.06 -28.00
C LYS A 345 -2.09 7.55 -28.05
N LEU A 346 -1.92 6.91 -26.89
CA LEU A 346 -1.67 5.47 -26.80
C LEU A 346 -2.89 4.65 -27.22
N ILE A 347 -4.09 5.12 -26.87
CA ILE A 347 -5.35 4.51 -27.30
C ILE A 347 -5.49 4.64 -28.82
N ASP A 348 -5.22 5.81 -29.40
CA ASP A 348 -5.25 6.02 -30.86
C ASP A 348 -4.33 5.03 -31.63
N VAL A 349 -3.11 4.81 -31.14
CA VAL A 349 -2.18 3.83 -31.72
C VAL A 349 -2.79 2.43 -31.76
N VAL A 350 -3.45 2.02 -30.68
CA VAL A 350 -4.09 0.70 -30.60
C VAL A 350 -5.30 0.62 -31.53
N SER A 351 -6.12 1.67 -31.61
CA SER A 351 -7.30 1.72 -32.48
C SER A 351 -6.94 1.49 -33.95
N ARG A 352 -5.78 1.99 -34.39
CA ARG A 352 -5.20 1.69 -35.72
C ARG A 352 -4.89 0.21 -35.94
N TYR A 353 -4.65 -0.56 -34.88
CA TYR A 353 -4.31 -1.99 -34.95
C TYR A 353 -5.50 -2.94 -34.80
N THR A 354 -6.55 -2.50 -34.11
CA THR A 354 -7.78 -3.25 -33.84
C THR A 354 -8.87 -2.96 -34.88
N GLY A 355 -8.71 -1.94 -35.71
CA GLY A 355 -9.63 -1.62 -36.81
C GLY A 355 -10.89 -0.88 -36.38
N ASN A 356 -10.99 -0.47 -35.10
CA ASN A 356 -12.06 0.39 -34.62
C ASN A 356 -11.69 1.85 -34.89
N GLN A 357 -12.03 2.35 -36.08
CA GLN A 357 -12.26 3.78 -36.24
C GLN A 357 -13.45 4.14 -35.36
N GLN A 358 -13.23 4.98 -34.34
CA GLN A 358 -14.32 5.67 -33.66
C GLN A 358 -15.04 6.54 -34.71
N ASN A 359 -16.25 6.13 -35.09
CA ASN A 359 -17.29 7.06 -35.52
C ASN A 359 -17.99 7.61 -34.28
#